data_AF-A0A4Y7QRN2-F1
#
_entry.id   AF-A0A4Y7QRN2-F1
#
_cell.length_a   1.000
_cell.length_b   1.000
_cell.length_c   1.000
_cell.angle_alpha   90.00
_cell.angle_beta   90.00
_cell.angle_gamma   90.00
#
_symmetry.space_group_name_H-M   'P 1'
#
loop_
_entity.id
_entity.type
_entity.pdbx_description
1 polymer ?
#
loop_
_entity_poly.entity_id
_entity_poly.type
_entity_poly.pdbx_seq_one_letter_code
_entity_poly.pdbx_strand_id
1 'polypeptide(L)'
;MDFLNDFFTWAFERHQNILSWYIRPLFLLPFCYFSYKRRIKGIIITLVALATSMFWFEKPTTVNPKVAAFLEMEMDYLFGKWNFIKIVFSSLVPVTMFALAYAFWKHSWKYGILVINLITILKVLWSLYAGDGSGVSIVLPACIGLIICNLFIYLFGFLIKL
;
A
#
# COMPACT_ATOMS: atom_id res chain seq x y z
N MET A 1 -17.26 -21.86 12.28
CA MET A 1 -16.41 -20.66 12.28
C MET A 1 -17.14 -19.59 11.49
N ASP A 2 -17.00 -18.32 11.87
CA ASP A 2 -17.63 -17.22 11.14
C ASP A 2 -16.96 -17.07 9.76
N PHE A 3 -17.75 -17.08 8.68
CA PHE A 3 -17.27 -16.95 7.29
C PHE A 3 -16.23 -15.82 7.10
N LEU A 4 -16.41 -14.70 7.82
CA LEU A 4 -15.48 -13.57 7.77
C LEU A 4 -14.10 -13.90 8.34
N ASN A 5 -14.05 -14.61 9.48
CA ASN A 5 -12.78 -15.03 10.08
C ASN A 5 -12.06 -16.00 9.14
N ASP A 6 -12.77 -16.97 8.57
CA ASP A 6 -12.21 -17.93 7.61
C ASP A 6 -11.64 -17.22 6.38
N PHE A 7 -12.35 -16.21 5.86
CA PHE A 7 -11.89 -15.40 4.73
C PHE A 7 -10.62 -14.61 5.07
N PHE A 8 -10.56 -13.93 6.23
CA PHE A 8 -9.39 -13.16 6.62
C PHE A 8 -8.18 -14.07 6.85
N THR A 9 -8.35 -15.20 7.55
CA THR A 9 -7.28 -16.18 7.72
C THR A 9 -6.77 -16.67 6.37
N TRP A 10 -7.66 -17.08 5.46
CA TRP A 10 -7.31 -17.51 4.10
C TRP A 10 -6.55 -16.44 3.30
N ALA A 11 -6.94 -15.17 3.46
CA ALA A 11 -6.32 -14.05 2.77
C ALA A 11 -4.93 -13.72 3.34
N PHE A 12 -4.77 -13.75 4.65
CA PHE A 12 -3.48 -13.48 5.32
C PHE A 12 -2.46 -14.60 5.06
N GLU A 13 -2.88 -15.86 4.98
CA GLU A 13 -2.01 -16.96 4.57
C GLU A 13 -1.41 -16.75 3.17
N ARG A 14 -2.20 -16.19 2.24
CA ARG A 14 -1.72 -15.82 0.90
C ARG A 14 -0.89 -14.54 0.92
N HIS A 15 -1.19 -13.62 1.83
CA HIS A 15 -0.45 -12.37 1.97
C HIS A 15 0.99 -12.57 2.46
N GLN A 16 1.31 -13.74 3.02
CA GLN A 16 2.69 -14.17 3.29
C GLN A 16 3.54 -14.28 2.01
N ASN A 17 2.92 -14.38 0.83
CA ASN A 17 3.63 -14.33 -0.43
C ASN A 17 4.10 -12.90 -0.73
N ILE A 18 5.42 -12.67 -0.64
CA ILE A 18 6.03 -11.34 -0.77
C ILE A 18 5.80 -10.71 -2.15
N LEU A 19 5.47 -11.49 -3.18
CA LEU A 19 5.10 -10.95 -4.49
C LEU A 19 3.92 -9.99 -4.39
N SER A 20 2.96 -10.27 -3.50
CA SER A 20 1.86 -9.35 -3.21
C SER A 20 2.36 -7.99 -2.70
N TRP A 21 3.48 -7.95 -1.98
CA TRP A 21 4.04 -6.72 -1.42
C TRP A 21 4.71 -5.86 -2.50
N TYR A 22 5.32 -6.50 -3.50
CA TYR A 22 5.95 -5.83 -4.64
C TYR A 22 4.94 -5.24 -5.63
N ILE A 23 3.82 -5.92 -5.88
CA ILE A 23 2.81 -5.41 -6.83
C ILE A 23 1.98 -4.27 -6.25
N ARG A 24 1.80 -4.24 -4.92
CA ARG A 24 0.91 -3.27 -4.24
C ARG A 24 1.27 -1.81 -4.54
N PRO A 25 2.53 -1.37 -4.40
CA PRO A 25 2.93 -0.01 -4.78
C PRO A 25 2.65 0.32 -6.25
N LEU A 26 2.69 -0.66 -7.16
CA LEU A 26 2.48 -0.44 -8.59
C LEU A 26 1.05 0.01 -8.91
N PHE A 27 0.06 -0.33 -8.07
CA PHE A 27 -1.31 0.18 -8.23
C PHE A 27 -1.42 1.69 -8.00
N LEU A 28 -0.42 2.34 -7.40
CA LEU A 28 -0.39 3.80 -7.34
C LEU A 28 -0.29 4.43 -8.74
N LEU A 29 0.31 3.75 -9.73
CA LEU A 29 0.42 4.26 -11.09
C LEU A 29 -0.93 4.40 -11.81
N PRO A 30 -1.75 3.33 -11.97
CA PRO A 30 -3.08 3.47 -12.54
C PRO A 30 -3.98 4.37 -11.68
N PHE A 31 -3.80 4.39 -10.35
CA PHE A 31 -4.53 5.30 -9.47
C PHE A 31 -4.23 6.76 -9.81
N CYS A 32 -2.96 7.12 -9.95
CA CYS A 32 -2.52 8.46 -10.36
C CYS A 32 -3.03 8.79 -11.76
N TYR A 33 -2.94 7.87 -12.72
CA TYR A 33 -3.45 8.06 -14.08
C TYR A 33 -4.96 8.31 -14.13
N PHE A 34 -5.77 7.54 -13.43
CA PHE A 34 -7.22 7.74 -13.42
C PHE A 34 -7.63 8.99 -12.64
N SER A 35 -6.91 9.33 -11.57
CA SER A 35 -7.08 10.61 -10.84
C SER A 35 -6.79 11.80 -11.75
N TYR A 36 -5.71 11.71 -12.53
CA TYR A 36 -5.35 12.68 -13.54
C TYR A 36 -6.44 12.86 -14.61
N LYS A 37 -6.97 11.75 -15.12
CA LYS A 37 -8.08 11.77 -16.10
C LYS A 37 -9.45 12.05 -15.47
N ARG A 38 -9.52 12.27 -14.15
CA ARG A 38 -10.76 12.51 -13.39
C ARG A 38 -11.81 11.41 -13.57
N ARG A 39 -11.35 10.17 -13.76
CA ARG A 39 -12.21 9.00 -13.98
C ARG A 39 -12.45 8.25 -12.68
N ILE A 40 -13.51 8.63 -11.96
CA ILE A 40 -13.89 8.03 -10.67
C ILE A 40 -13.98 6.49 -10.73
N LYS A 41 -14.58 5.93 -11.79
CA LYS A 41 -14.66 4.47 -11.97
C LYS A 41 -13.28 3.81 -11.97
N GLY A 42 -12.30 4.41 -12.65
CA GLY A 42 -10.93 3.89 -12.70
C GLY A 42 -10.19 4.02 -11.37
N ILE A 43 -10.46 5.09 -10.61
CA ILE A 43 -9.96 5.26 -9.24
C ILE A 43 -10.49 4.13 -8.35
N ILE A 44 -11.81 3.88 -8.36
CA ILE A 44 -12.47 2.83 -7.57
C ILE A 44 -11.92 1.45 -7.93
N ILE A 45 -11.82 1.13 -9.23
CA ILE A 45 -11.28 -0.16 -9.70
C ILE A 45 -9.85 -0.35 -9.18
N THR A 46 -9.02 0.68 -9.25
CA THR A 46 -7.64 0.59 -8.75
C THR A 46 -7.57 0.39 -7.23
N LEU A 47 -8.45 1.05 -6.46
CA LEU A 47 -8.52 0.86 -5.01
C LEU A 47 -8.96 -0.57 -4.64
N VAL A 48 -9.93 -1.13 -5.37
CA VAL A 48 -10.36 -2.53 -5.21
C VAL A 48 -9.22 -3.48 -5.57
N ALA A 49 -8.51 -3.21 -6.67
CA ALA A 49 -7.35 -4.01 -7.05
C ALA A 49 -6.25 -3.97 -5.97
N LEU A 50 -5.92 -2.78 -5.45
CA LEU A 50 -4.96 -2.61 -4.37
C LEU A 50 -5.39 -3.37 -3.10
N ALA A 51 -6.67 -3.28 -2.71
CA ALA A 51 -7.20 -3.97 -1.53
C ALA A 51 -7.16 -5.50 -1.68
N THR A 52 -7.53 -6.02 -2.84
CA THR A 52 -7.62 -7.47 -3.08
C THR A 52 -6.28 -8.12 -3.44
N SER A 53 -5.31 -7.33 -3.94
CA SER A 53 -3.99 -7.81 -4.36
C SER A 53 -3.20 -8.55 -3.28
N MET A 54 -3.55 -8.38 -2.00
CA MET A 54 -2.91 -9.07 -0.88
C MET A 54 -3.07 -10.60 -0.96
N PHE A 55 -4.10 -11.11 -1.65
CA PHE A 55 -4.40 -12.53 -1.74
C PHE A 55 -4.49 -13.06 -3.18
N TRP A 56 -3.92 -12.36 -4.16
CA TRP A 56 -3.92 -12.81 -5.57
C TRP A 56 -2.94 -13.95 -5.84
N PHE A 57 -1.91 -14.08 -5.02
CA PHE A 57 -0.91 -15.13 -5.16
C PHE A 57 -1.25 -16.32 -4.26
N GLU A 58 -0.75 -17.49 -4.63
CA GLU A 58 -0.90 -18.71 -3.84
C GLU A 58 -0.15 -18.60 -2.51
N LYS A 59 -0.63 -19.37 -1.53
CA LYS A 59 0.03 -19.55 -0.23
C LYS A 59 1.44 -20.08 -0.47
N PRO A 60 2.49 -19.43 0.05
CA PRO A 60 3.86 -19.87 -0.20
C PRO A 60 4.11 -21.23 0.49
N THR A 61 4.90 -22.09 -0.16
CA THR A 61 5.32 -23.38 0.41
C THR A 61 6.29 -23.21 1.57
N THR A 62 7.11 -22.16 1.55
CA THR A 62 8.03 -21.77 2.62
C THR A 62 7.79 -20.32 3.02
N VAL A 63 7.57 -20.08 4.31
CA VAL A 63 7.31 -18.74 4.85
C VAL A 63 8.57 -18.22 5.54
N ASN A 64 8.99 -17.01 5.17
CA ASN A 64 10.07 -16.33 5.90
C ASN A 64 9.58 -15.96 7.31
N PRO A 65 10.27 -16.36 8.40
CA PRO A 65 9.83 -16.07 9.77
C PRO A 65 9.60 -14.57 10.03
N LYS A 66 10.39 -13.68 9.42
CA LYS A 66 10.20 -12.22 9.55
C LYS A 66 8.92 -11.75 8.86
N VAL A 67 8.54 -12.36 7.74
CA VAL A 67 7.29 -12.03 7.04
C VAL A 67 6.09 -12.52 7.86
N ALA A 68 6.17 -13.72 8.42
CA ALA A 68 5.12 -14.24 9.30
C ALA A 68 4.92 -13.36 10.54
N ALA A 69 6.00 -13.04 11.25
CA ALA A 69 5.94 -12.20 12.45
C ALA A 69 5.40 -10.79 12.16
N PHE A 70 5.78 -10.21 11.01
CA PHE A 70 5.28 -8.90 10.61
C PHE A 70 3.76 -8.92 10.32
N LEU A 71 3.29 -9.97 9.65
CA LEU A 71 1.86 -10.12 9.35
C LEU A 71 1.02 -10.45 10.58
N GLU A 72 1.56 -11.22 11.53
CA GLU A 72 0.93 -11.45 12.82
C GLU A 72 0.76 -10.13 13.58
N MET A 73 1.80 -9.30 13.62
CA MET A 73 1.72 -7.94 14.16
C MET A 73 0.67 -7.08 13.42
N GLU A 74 0.63 -7.12 12.08
CA GLU A 74 -0.39 -6.37 11.32
C GLU A 74 -1.81 -6.88 11.62
N MET A 75 -2.01 -8.18 11.80
CA MET A 75 -3.30 -8.76 12.21
C MET A 75 -3.69 -8.30 13.61
N ASP A 76 -2.79 -8.40 14.58
CA ASP A 76 -3.02 -7.95 15.96
C ASP A 76 -3.30 -6.45 16.00
N TYR A 77 -2.57 -5.67 15.20
CA TYR A 77 -2.84 -4.25 15.05
C TYR A 77 -4.23 -4.05 14.47
N LEU A 78 -4.67 -4.73 13.42
CA LEU A 78 -5.97 -4.48 12.77
C LEU A 78 -7.15 -4.95 13.63
N PHE A 79 -7.09 -6.17 14.16
CA PHE A 79 -8.18 -6.81 14.92
C PHE A 79 -8.16 -6.51 16.42
N GLY A 80 -7.08 -5.95 16.95
CA GLY A 80 -7.00 -5.47 18.31
C GLY A 80 -7.90 -4.26 18.58
N LYS A 81 -7.98 -3.85 19.86
CA LYS A 81 -8.84 -2.74 20.31
C LYS A 81 -8.52 -1.43 19.57
N TRP A 82 -9.56 -0.76 19.08
CA TRP A 82 -9.45 0.54 18.43
C TRP A 82 -9.54 1.67 19.46
N ASN A 83 -8.44 2.37 19.68
CA ASN A 83 -8.40 3.61 20.45
C ASN A 83 -8.28 4.83 19.53
N PHE A 84 -8.43 6.02 20.09
CA PHE A 84 -8.36 7.27 19.34
C PHE A 84 -7.05 7.42 18.54
N ILE A 85 -5.92 7.08 19.16
CA ILE A 85 -4.58 7.17 18.53
C ILE A 85 -4.52 6.27 17.29
N LYS A 86 -4.96 5.01 17.40
CA LYS A 86 -5.00 4.05 16.30
C LYS A 86 -5.91 4.52 15.16
N ILE A 87 -7.04 5.13 15.46
CA ILE A 87 -7.93 5.74 14.45
C ILE A 87 -7.20 6.84 13.69
N VAL A 88 -6.55 7.77 14.40
CA VAL A 88 -5.79 8.87 13.79
C VAL A 88 -4.67 8.32 12.89
N PHE A 89 -3.85 7.39 13.38
CA PHE A 89 -2.78 6.79 12.55
C PHE A 89 -3.32 6.03 11.35
N SER A 90 -4.39 5.25 11.51
CA SER A 90 -5.00 4.51 10.40
C SER A 90 -5.62 5.45 9.36
N SER A 91 -6.12 6.61 9.78
CA SER A 91 -6.68 7.63 8.88
C SER A 91 -5.64 8.30 7.98
N LEU A 92 -4.34 8.18 8.29
CA LEU A 92 -3.28 8.64 7.39
C LEU A 92 -3.32 7.93 6.04
N VAL A 93 -3.78 6.68 5.98
CA VAL A 93 -3.93 5.94 4.73
C VAL A 93 -4.95 6.63 3.79
N PRO A 94 -6.23 6.80 4.15
CA PRO A 94 -7.18 7.50 3.28
C PRO A 94 -6.81 8.97 3.05
N VAL A 95 -6.24 9.68 4.03
CA VAL A 95 -5.80 11.08 3.87
C VAL A 95 -4.70 11.21 2.81
N THR A 96 -3.68 10.35 2.85
CA THR A 96 -2.58 10.39 1.88
C THR A 96 -3.02 9.91 0.49
N MET A 97 -3.91 8.91 0.41
CA MET A 97 -4.54 8.51 -0.87
C MET A 97 -5.37 9.64 -1.48
N PHE A 98 -6.13 10.38 -0.67
CA PHE A 98 -6.86 11.56 -1.13
C PHE A 98 -5.91 12.67 -1.60
N ALA A 99 -4.86 12.98 -0.83
CA ALA A 99 -3.86 13.97 -1.22
C ALA A 99 -3.18 13.61 -2.55
N LEU A 100 -2.87 12.32 -2.76
CA LEU A 100 -2.29 11.83 -4.00
C LEU A 100 -3.27 12.00 -5.17
N ALA A 101 -4.52 11.57 -5.00
CA ALA A 101 -5.56 11.76 -6.01
C ALA A 101 -5.74 13.24 -6.36
N TYR A 102 -5.78 14.10 -5.35
CA TYR A 102 -5.95 15.54 -5.51
C TYR A 102 -4.77 16.19 -6.25
N ALA A 103 -3.53 15.79 -5.95
CA ALA A 103 -2.34 16.27 -6.66
C ALA A 103 -2.43 16.01 -8.17
N PHE A 104 -2.81 14.79 -8.55
CA PHE A 104 -2.98 14.41 -9.97
C PHE A 104 -4.24 15.02 -10.59
N TRP A 105 -5.32 15.19 -9.83
CA TRP A 105 -6.52 15.89 -10.29
C TRP A 105 -6.24 17.36 -10.67
N LYS A 106 -5.29 17.98 -9.97
CA LYS A 106 -4.76 19.33 -10.23
C LYS A 106 -3.58 19.34 -11.20
N HIS A 107 -3.26 18.21 -11.84
CA HIS A 107 -2.19 18.10 -12.83
C HIS A 107 -0.81 18.50 -12.27
N SER A 108 -0.55 18.22 -10.98
CA SER A 108 0.72 18.54 -10.35
C SER A 108 1.50 17.28 -9.99
N TRP A 109 2.31 16.83 -10.95
CA TRP A 109 3.18 15.68 -10.78
C TRP A 109 4.23 15.88 -9.67
N LYS A 110 4.69 17.11 -9.42
CA LYS A 110 5.63 17.43 -8.33
C LYS A 110 5.03 17.15 -6.95
N TYR A 111 3.79 17.59 -6.73
CA TYR A 111 3.06 17.25 -5.50
C TYR A 111 2.75 15.75 -5.43
N GLY A 112 2.47 15.10 -6.56
CA GLY A 112 2.31 13.64 -6.63
C GLY A 112 3.56 12.89 -6.14
N ILE A 113 4.74 13.27 -6.62
CA ILE A 113 6.03 12.72 -6.16
C ILE A 113 6.20 12.96 -4.66
N LEU A 114 6.00 14.20 -4.18
CA LEU A 114 6.10 14.52 -2.76
C LEU A 114 5.23 13.59 -1.90
N VAL A 115 3.95 13.43 -2.27
CA VAL A 115 3.00 12.62 -1.52
C VAL A 115 3.39 11.13 -1.52
N ILE A 116 3.86 10.57 -2.64
CA ILE A 116 4.33 9.16 -2.71
C ILE A 116 5.55 8.92 -1.82
N ASN A 117 6.50 9.86 -1.79
CA ASN A 117 7.65 9.77 -0.90
C ASN A 117 7.20 9.81 0.57
N LEU A 118 6.28 10.70 0.93
CA LEU A 118 5.71 10.76 2.29
C LEU A 118 4.96 9.48 2.68
N ILE A 119 4.14 8.92 1.78
CA ILE A 119 3.46 7.63 2.00
C ILE A 119 4.48 6.52 2.30
N THR A 120 5.55 6.44 1.51
CA THR A 120 6.58 5.41 1.66
C THR A 120 7.32 5.56 2.99
N ILE A 121 7.73 6.79 3.33
CA ILE A 121 8.41 7.08 4.60
C ILE A 121 7.50 6.71 5.77
N LEU A 122 6.23 7.14 5.75
CA LEU A 122 5.27 6.81 6.81
C LEU A 122 5.08 5.31 6.95
N LYS A 123 4.89 4.57 5.84
CA LYS A 123 4.71 3.12 5.88
C LYS A 123 5.95 2.41 6.40
N VAL A 124 7.15 2.81 5.98
CA VAL A 124 8.41 2.21 6.46
C VAL A 124 8.63 2.51 7.94
N LEU A 125 8.52 3.78 8.37
CA LEU A 125 8.70 4.16 9.78
C LEU A 125 7.72 3.44 10.69
N TRP A 126 6.43 3.40 10.30
CA TRP A 126 5.42 2.66 11.05
C TRP A 126 5.74 1.17 11.13
N SER A 127 6.17 0.56 10.02
CA SER A 127 6.50 -0.87 9.97
C SER A 127 7.72 -1.20 10.85
N LEU A 128 8.75 -0.35 10.84
CA LEU A 128 9.93 -0.51 11.68
C LEU A 128 9.62 -0.32 13.17
N TYR A 129 8.77 0.65 13.51
CA TYR A 129 8.35 0.91 14.88
C TYR A 129 7.46 -0.21 15.44
N ALA A 130 6.47 -0.65 14.66
CA ALA A 130 5.48 -1.62 15.12
C ALA A 130 5.98 -3.06 15.04
N GLY A 131 6.83 -3.38 14.06
CA GLY A 131 7.21 -4.75 13.73
C GLY A 131 8.33 -5.38 14.56
N ASP A 132 8.86 -4.74 15.60
CA ASP A 132 9.92 -5.28 16.48
C ASP A 132 11.03 -6.07 15.72
N GLY A 133 11.62 -5.44 14.69
CA GLY A 133 12.64 -6.03 13.82
C GLY A 133 12.12 -6.81 12.60
N SER A 134 10.90 -7.33 12.64
CA SER A 134 10.24 -7.97 11.48
C SER A 134 9.83 -6.95 10.40
N GLY A 135 9.63 -5.69 10.78
CA GLY A 135 9.28 -4.57 9.90
C GLY A 135 10.28 -4.27 8.79
N VAL A 136 11.53 -4.75 8.93
CA VAL A 136 12.57 -4.65 7.88
C VAL A 136 12.15 -5.39 6.60
N SER A 137 11.29 -6.41 6.71
CA SER A 137 10.77 -7.18 5.57
C SER A 137 10.02 -6.31 4.53
N ILE A 138 9.41 -5.21 4.96
CA ILE A 138 8.67 -4.29 4.09
C ILE A 138 9.58 -3.31 3.34
N VAL A 139 10.78 -3.04 3.85
CA VAL A 139 11.64 -1.96 3.35
C VAL A 139 12.00 -2.18 1.89
N LEU A 140 12.39 -3.40 1.52
CA LEU A 140 12.81 -3.70 0.15
C LEU A 140 11.65 -3.56 -0.86
N PRO A 141 10.46 -4.17 -0.64
CA PRO A 141 9.28 -3.91 -1.47
C PRO A 141 8.90 -2.43 -1.55
N ALA A 142 8.94 -1.70 -0.44
CA ALA A 142 8.60 -0.28 -0.39
C ALA A 142 9.58 0.58 -1.20
N CYS A 143 10.89 0.35 -1.07
CA CYS A 143 11.91 1.07 -1.82
C CYS A 143 11.84 0.81 -3.33
N ILE A 144 11.67 -0.45 -3.73
CA ILE A 144 11.53 -0.80 -5.16
C ILE A 144 10.26 -0.16 -5.74
N GLY A 145 9.14 -0.28 -5.02
CA GLY A 145 7.89 0.38 -5.41
C GLY A 145 8.03 1.89 -5.55
N LEU A 146 8.72 2.55 -4.61
CA LEU A 146 8.98 3.98 -4.63
C LEU A 146 9.82 4.41 -5.83
N ILE A 147 10.91 3.69 -6.11
CA ILE A 147 11.80 3.97 -7.25
C ILE A 147 11.00 3.88 -8.55
N ILE A 148 10.24 2.80 -8.73
CA ILE A 148 9.41 2.60 -9.93
C ILE A 148 8.36 3.71 -10.04
N CYS A 149 7.62 3.99 -8.97
CA CYS A 149 6.57 5.01 -9.00
C CYS A 149 7.11 6.41 -9.32
N ASN A 150 8.19 6.82 -8.66
CA ASN A 150 8.83 8.11 -8.91
C ASN A 150 9.38 8.21 -10.32
N LEU A 151 10.04 7.15 -10.84
CA LEU A 151 10.58 7.13 -12.20
C LEU A 151 9.46 7.28 -13.23
N PHE A 152 8.39 6.50 -13.11
CA PHE A 152 7.25 6.57 -14.01
C PHE A 152 6.56 7.94 -13.94
N ILE A 153 6.28 8.47 -12.76
CA ILE A 153 5.63 9.77 -12.62
C ILE A 153 6.51 10.89 -13.14
N TYR A 154 7.83 10.83 -12.88
CA TYR A 154 8.77 11.81 -13.42
C TYR A 154 8.81 11.76 -14.94
N LEU A 155 8.97 10.59 -15.55
CA LEU A 155 8.99 10.44 -17.00
C LEU A 155 7.68 10.91 -17.64
N PHE A 156 6.53 10.48 -17.14
CA PHE A 156 5.23 10.86 -17.69
C PHE A 156 4.86 12.32 -17.41
N GLY A 157 5.17 12.85 -16.21
CA GLY A 157 4.94 14.24 -15.84
C GLY A 157 5.83 15.22 -16.61
N PHE A 158 7.10 14.87 -16.79
CA PHE A 158 8.08 15.70 -17.50
C PHE A 158 7.92 15.62 -19.03
N LEU A 159 7.74 14.41 -19.59
CA LEU A 159 7.74 14.22 -21.05
C LEU A 159 6.36 14.39 -21.70
N ILE A 160 5.28 13.98 -21.03
CA ILE A 160 3.94 13.90 -21.63
C ILE A 160 3.05 15.08 -21.19
N LYS A 161 3.57 15.99 -20.35
CA LYS A 161 2.79 17.06 -19.69
C LYS A 161 1.50 16.51 -19.10
N LEU A 162 1.62 15.53 -18.19
CA LEU A 162 0.54 15.36 -17.22
C LEU A 162 0.35 16.72 -16.52
#